data_AF-A0A7J3YSG8-F1
#
_entry.id   AF-A0A7J3YSG8-F1
#
_cell.length_a   1.000
_cell.length_b   1.000
_cell.length_c   1.000
_cell.angle_alpha   90.00
_cell.angle_beta   90.00
_cell.angle_gamma   90.00
#
_symmetry.space_group_name_H-M   'P 1'
#
loop_
_entity.id
_entity.type
_entity.pdbx_description
1 polymer ?
#
loop_
_entity_poly.entity_id
_entity_poly.type
_entity_poly.pdbx_seq_one_letter_code
_entity_poly.pdbx_strand_id
1 'polypeptide(L)'
;MRQGISELRDSRKATKFFFVISLILEDNVSGHSKLARILKEVCKTECYNVDWVKYLNYFKPTFTPITLIRNLINTSLDAVSENLLIELVKNLECDELQSLKTENYLSMWPSLIKHYIKAVLNERRCESLYPETLALLNDAILHDLIRYEDVLEILKNHNLRLVIKRRGNIYSGIEIYYDNIKIDVSSFNVLGFLKFYQRLTTIQTKQ
;
A
#
# COMPACT_ATOMS: atom_id res chain seq x y z
N MET A 1 25.23 -12.89 -14.77
CA MET A 1 23.76 -12.69 -14.90
C MET A 1 22.98 -14.00 -15.02
N ARG A 2 23.37 -14.92 -15.93
CA ARG A 2 22.69 -16.23 -16.08
C ARG A 2 22.68 -17.09 -14.81
N GLN A 3 23.74 -17.05 -14.02
CA GLN A 3 23.87 -17.82 -12.77
C GLN A 3 22.84 -17.40 -11.71
N GLY A 4 22.72 -16.10 -11.40
CA GLY A 4 21.74 -15.61 -10.40
C GLY A 4 20.27 -15.82 -10.78
N ILE A 5 19.95 -15.84 -12.09
CA ILE A 5 18.58 -16.15 -12.56
C ILE A 5 18.25 -17.63 -12.33
N SER A 6 19.19 -18.54 -12.65
CA SER A 6 19.02 -19.98 -12.41
C SER A 6 18.94 -20.27 -10.91
N GLU A 7 19.82 -19.66 -10.11
CA GLU A 7 19.87 -19.88 -8.67
C GLU A 7 18.61 -19.41 -7.95
N LEU A 8 18.03 -18.28 -8.35
CA LEU A 8 16.72 -17.88 -7.83
C LEU A 8 15.64 -18.87 -8.26
N ARG A 9 15.63 -19.31 -9.53
CA ARG A 9 14.62 -20.24 -10.10
C ARG A 9 14.61 -21.58 -9.40
N ASP A 10 15.78 -22.08 -9.06
CA ASP A 10 15.94 -23.39 -8.41
C ASP A 10 15.85 -23.32 -6.88
N SER A 11 15.79 -22.12 -6.29
CA SER A 11 15.80 -21.93 -4.84
C SER A 11 14.43 -22.15 -4.21
N ARG A 12 14.09 -23.42 -3.98
CA ARG A 12 12.89 -23.83 -3.22
C ARG A 12 13.03 -23.68 -1.70
N LYS A 13 14.20 -23.30 -1.18
CA LYS A 13 14.49 -23.17 0.26
C LYS A 13 14.79 -21.72 0.62
N ALA A 14 14.04 -21.16 1.58
CA ALA A 14 14.17 -19.77 2.02
C ALA A 14 15.62 -19.34 2.33
N THR A 15 16.44 -20.22 2.92
CA THR A 15 17.84 -19.93 3.27
C THR A 15 18.75 -19.73 2.06
N LYS A 16 18.57 -20.52 0.99
CA LYS A 16 19.35 -20.35 -0.25
C LYS A 16 18.93 -19.09 -0.99
N PHE A 17 17.62 -18.80 -0.99
CA PHE A 17 17.07 -17.61 -1.59
C PHE A 17 17.59 -16.34 -0.89
N PHE A 18 17.62 -16.35 0.44
CA PHE A 18 18.17 -15.28 1.26
C PHE A 18 19.65 -15.01 0.95
N PHE A 19 20.46 -16.07 0.84
CA PHE A 19 21.88 -15.95 0.50
C PHE A 19 22.12 -15.37 -0.90
N VAL A 20 21.30 -15.76 -1.88
CA VAL A 20 21.41 -15.20 -3.24
C VAL A 20 21.02 -13.72 -3.26
N ILE A 21 19.96 -13.33 -2.54
CA ILE A 21 19.60 -11.91 -2.40
C ILE A 21 20.71 -11.13 -1.72
N SER A 22 21.31 -11.64 -0.63
CA SER A 22 22.38 -10.94 0.06
C SER A 22 23.56 -10.65 -0.87
N LEU A 23 23.98 -11.63 -1.68
CA LEU A 23 25.04 -11.46 -2.67
C LEU A 23 24.69 -10.43 -3.77
N ILE A 24 23.42 -10.38 -4.18
CA ILE A 24 22.97 -9.38 -5.17
C ILE A 24 23.01 -7.97 -4.57
N LEU A 25 22.70 -7.84 -3.28
CA LEU A 25 22.60 -6.57 -2.57
C LEU A 25 23.92 -6.04 -1.99
N GLU A 26 25.03 -6.80 -2.08
CA GLU A 26 26.36 -6.36 -1.60
C GLU A 26 26.86 -5.04 -2.23
N ASP A 27 26.35 -4.69 -3.41
CA ASP A 27 26.60 -3.40 -4.06
C ASP A 27 25.31 -2.56 -3.99
N ASN A 28 25.16 -1.72 -2.95
CA ASN A 28 23.92 -1.03 -2.59
C ASN A 28 23.20 -0.34 -3.76
N VAL A 29 23.91 0.27 -4.71
CA VAL A 29 23.27 1.01 -5.81
C VAL A 29 22.92 0.09 -6.99
N SER A 30 23.87 -0.74 -7.42
CA SER A 30 23.63 -1.63 -8.56
C SER A 30 22.78 -2.86 -8.20
N GLY A 31 22.77 -3.24 -6.91
CA GLY A 31 22.08 -4.40 -6.37
C GLY A 31 20.58 -4.31 -6.50
N HIS A 32 19.97 -3.16 -6.20
CA HIS A 32 18.52 -2.96 -6.38
C HIS A 32 18.09 -3.08 -7.84
N SER A 33 18.84 -2.46 -8.76
CA SER A 33 18.57 -2.54 -10.20
C SER A 33 18.78 -3.97 -10.73
N LYS A 34 19.86 -4.65 -10.29
CA LYS A 34 20.12 -6.05 -10.61
C LYS A 34 18.99 -6.96 -10.12
N LEU A 35 18.55 -6.78 -8.87
CA LEU A 35 17.46 -7.55 -8.27
C LEU A 35 16.14 -7.31 -9.02
N ALA A 36 15.78 -6.06 -9.29
CA ALA A 36 14.59 -5.72 -10.06
C ALA A 36 14.57 -6.41 -11.43
N ARG A 37 15.69 -6.36 -12.16
CA ARG A 37 15.81 -7.03 -13.47
C ARG A 37 15.68 -8.55 -13.35
N ILE A 38 16.28 -9.17 -12.32
CA ILE A 38 16.15 -10.61 -12.14
C ILE A 38 14.71 -10.98 -11.79
N LEU A 39 14.07 -10.27 -10.85
CA LEU A 39 12.67 -10.49 -10.49
C LEU A 39 11.77 -10.34 -11.71
N LYS A 40 11.99 -9.34 -12.57
CA LYS A 40 11.27 -9.20 -13.83
C LYS A 40 11.39 -10.46 -14.71
N GLU A 41 12.60 -10.95 -14.93
CA GLU A 41 12.81 -12.11 -15.80
C GLU A 41 12.25 -13.41 -15.21
N VAL A 42 12.31 -13.57 -13.89
CA VAL A 42 11.70 -14.75 -13.27
C VAL A 42 10.17 -14.62 -13.27
N CYS A 43 9.61 -13.49 -12.87
CA CYS A 43 8.15 -13.29 -12.78
C CYS A 43 7.42 -13.48 -14.12
N LYS A 44 8.09 -13.30 -15.27
CA LYS A 44 7.57 -13.69 -16.59
C LYS A 44 7.30 -15.20 -16.73
N THR A 45 8.06 -16.02 -16.02
CA THR A 45 8.03 -17.49 -16.10
C THR A 45 7.36 -18.12 -14.88
N GLU A 46 7.60 -17.58 -13.68
CA GLU A 46 7.11 -18.05 -12.41
C GLU A 46 7.23 -16.92 -11.38
N CYS A 47 6.10 -16.44 -10.85
CA CYS A 47 6.14 -15.53 -9.71
C CYS A 47 6.34 -16.37 -8.45
N TYR A 48 7.50 -16.23 -7.78
CA TYR A 48 7.71 -16.91 -6.50
C TYR A 48 6.64 -16.52 -5.48
N ASN A 49 6.42 -17.44 -4.54
CA ASN A 49 5.71 -17.11 -3.32
C ASN A 49 6.39 -15.90 -2.66
N VAL A 50 5.63 -14.82 -2.53
CA VAL A 50 6.03 -13.50 -2.04
C VAL A 50 6.45 -13.46 -0.58
N ASP A 51 6.38 -14.59 0.14
CA ASP A 51 6.87 -14.71 1.52
C ASP A 51 8.31 -14.23 1.70
N TRP A 52 9.13 -14.27 0.66
CA TRP A 52 10.50 -13.81 0.74
C TRP A 52 10.64 -12.28 0.92
N VAL A 53 9.64 -11.50 0.52
CA VAL A 53 9.64 -10.03 0.64
C VAL A 53 9.77 -9.63 2.10
N LYS A 54 9.19 -10.42 3.02
CA LYS A 54 9.34 -10.21 4.47
C LYS A 54 10.80 -10.28 4.92
N TYR A 55 11.63 -11.05 4.21
CA TYR A 55 13.05 -11.15 4.52
C TYR A 55 13.87 -9.94 4.04
N LEU A 56 13.34 -9.12 3.13
CA LEU A 56 14.03 -7.91 2.68
C LEU A 56 14.28 -6.92 3.83
N ASN A 57 13.41 -6.92 4.84
CA ASN A 57 13.57 -6.08 6.02
C ASN A 57 14.84 -6.43 6.83
N TYR A 58 15.36 -7.65 6.75
CA TYR A 58 16.62 -8.02 7.41
C TYR A 58 17.85 -7.39 6.76
N PHE A 59 17.72 -6.89 5.53
CA PHE A 59 18.78 -6.17 4.82
C PHE A 59 18.70 -4.66 5.01
N LYS A 60 17.79 -4.15 5.86
CA LYS A 60 17.82 -2.74 6.27
C LYS A 60 19.07 -2.50 7.15
N PRO A 61 19.81 -1.39 6.97
CA PRO A 61 19.48 -0.22 6.14
C PRO A 61 20.02 -0.26 4.70
N THR A 62 20.83 -1.26 4.34
CA THR A 62 21.49 -1.36 3.02
C THR A 62 20.49 -1.58 1.87
N PHE A 63 19.30 -2.09 2.18
CA PHE A 63 18.19 -2.26 1.26
C PHE A 63 16.98 -1.43 1.67
N THR A 64 16.41 -0.67 0.73
CA THR A 64 15.13 0.04 0.94
C THR A 64 14.07 -0.49 -0.04
N PRO A 65 12.98 -1.12 0.46
CA PRO A 65 11.92 -1.63 -0.40
C PRO A 65 11.37 -0.60 -1.39
N ILE A 66 11.30 0.69 -1.02
CA ILE A 66 10.87 1.74 -1.96
C ILE A 66 11.79 1.83 -3.19
N THR A 67 13.11 1.69 -3.03
CA THR A 67 14.06 1.73 -4.14
C THR A 67 13.86 0.54 -5.07
N LEU A 68 13.51 -0.64 -4.54
CA LEU A 68 13.14 -1.78 -5.37
C LEU A 68 11.85 -1.52 -6.14
N ILE A 69 10.81 -0.96 -5.51
CA ILE A 69 9.55 -0.57 -6.17
C ILE A 69 9.84 0.39 -7.34
N ARG A 70 10.63 1.46 -7.10
CA ARG A 70 11.03 2.41 -8.16
C ARG A 70 11.68 1.70 -9.35
N ASN A 71 12.63 0.80 -9.07
CA ASN A 71 13.31 0.04 -10.13
C ASN A 71 12.37 -0.92 -10.86
N LEU A 72 11.47 -1.60 -10.15
CA LEU A 72 10.48 -2.50 -10.76
C LEU A 72 9.55 -1.71 -11.70
N ILE A 73 9.01 -0.58 -11.24
CA ILE A 73 8.15 0.30 -12.03
C ILE A 73 8.89 0.82 -13.28
N ASN A 74 10.12 1.29 -13.11
CA ASN A 74 10.93 1.84 -14.21
C ASN A 74 11.37 0.78 -15.25
N THR A 75 11.33 -0.50 -14.91
CA THR A 75 11.80 -1.58 -15.81
C THR A 75 10.72 -2.14 -16.74
N SER A 76 9.44 -1.70 -16.63
CA SER A 76 8.23 -2.06 -17.41
C SER A 76 7.16 -2.65 -16.51
N LEU A 77 5.97 -2.05 -16.54
CA LEU A 77 4.84 -2.35 -15.68
C LEU A 77 4.27 -3.76 -15.92
N ASP A 78 4.20 -4.19 -17.19
CA ASP A 78 3.47 -5.41 -17.59
C ASP A 78 4.09 -6.72 -17.07
N ALA A 79 5.35 -6.69 -16.65
CA ALA A 79 6.09 -7.88 -16.20
C ALA A 79 6.17 -7.99 -14.67
N VAL A 80 5.70 -6.98 -13.94
CA VAL A 80 5.74 -6.98 -12.48
C VAL A 80 4.43 -7.55 -11.95
N SER A 81 4.53 -8.61 -11.16
CA SER A 81 3.35 -9.17 -10.49
C SER A 81 2.78 -8.16 -9.50
N GLU A 82 1.48 -7.90 -9.63
CA GLU A 82 0.72 -7.09 -8.69
C GLU A 82 0.91 -7.58 -7.24
N ASN A 83 0.92 -8.89 -7.01
CA ASN A 83 1.13 -9.48 -5.68
C ASN A 83 2.50 -9.12 -5.09
N LEU A 84 3.54 -9.03 -5.92
CA LEU A 84 4.87 -8.61 -5.48
C LEU A 84 4.87 -7.15 -5.02
N LEU A 85 4.24 -6.25 -5.78
CA LEU A 85 4.13 -4.85 -5.40
C LEU A 85 3.29 -4.68 -4.12
N ILE A 86 2.18 -5.40 -4.02
CA ILE A 86 1.33 -5.41 -2.83
C ILE A 86 2.14 -5.81 -1.58
N GLU A 87 2.93 -6.87 -1.68
CA GLU A 87 3.74 -7.35 -0.55
C GLU A 87 4.88 -6.40 -0.23
N LEU A 88 5.49 -5.76 -1.23
CA LEU A 88 6.48 -4.70 -0.98
C LEU A 88 5.84 -3.51 -0.23
N VAL A 89 4.66 -3.06 -0.65
CA VAL A 89 3.94 -1.93 0.00
C VAL A 89 3.62 -2.23 1.46
N LYS A 90 3.24 -3.46 1.80
CA LYS A 90 2.97 -3.87 3.19
C LYS A 90 4.19 -3.79 4.11
N ASN A 91 5.40 -3.72 3.56
CA ASN A 91 6.66 -3.72 4.31
C ASN A 91 7.36 -2.35 4.30
N LEU A 92 6.76 -1.32 3.70
CA LEU A 92 7.30 0.03 3.68
C LEU A 92 7.16 0.70 5.06
N GLU A 93 8.18 1.45 5.45
CA GLU A 93 8.11 2.40 6.58
C GLU A 93 7.37 3.68 6.19
N CYS A 94 7.06 4.55 7.16
CA CYS A 94 6.21 5.73 6.91
C CYS A 94 6.81 6.74 5.92
N ASP A 95 8.12 6.98 5.99
CA ASP A 95 8.89 7.78 5.05
C ASP A 95 8.90 7.17 3.64
N GLU A 96 8.97 5.84 3.55
CA GLU A 96 8.87 5.09 2.30
C GLU A 96 7.45 5.16 1.70
N LEU A 97 6.41 5.04 2.54
CA LEU A 97 5.00 5.20 2.15
C LEU A 97 4.72 6.63 1.67
N GLN A 98 5.24 7.64 2.38
CA GLN A 98 5.16 9.03 1.96
C GLN A 98 5.79 9.22 0.57
N SER A 99 6.97 8.65 0.35
CA SER A 99 7.66 8.69 -0.95
C SER A 99 6.82 8.08 -2.07
N LEU A 100 6.20 6.92 -1.81
CA LEU A 100 5.35 6.22 -2.78
C LEU A 100 4.15 7.08 -3.23
N LYS A 101 3.57 7.83 -2.30
CA LYS A 101 2.51 8.80 -2.60
C LYS A 101 3.05 10.00 -3.39
N THR A 102 4.13 10.63 -2.94
CA THR A 102 4.67 11.85 -3.57
C THR A 102 5.20 11.61 -4.99
N GLU A 103 5.66 10.40 -5.28
CA GLU A 103 6.14 9.99 -6.60
C GLU A 103 5.00 9.57 -7.56
N ASN A 104 3.75 9.75 -7.13
CA ASN A 104 2.54 9.53 -7.93
C ASN A 104 2.35 8.07 -8.42
N TYR A 105 3.00 7.09 -7.78
CA TYR A 105 2.89 5.68 -8.16
C TYR A 105 1.48 5.11 -7.97
N LEU A 106 0.70 5.66 -7.03
CA LEU A 106 -0.69 5.25 -6.79
C LEU A 106 -1.62 5.53 -7.98
N SER A 107 -1.33 6.58 -8.76
CA SER A 107 -2.08 6.86 -9.99
C SER A 107 -1.76 5.87 -11.10
N MET A 108 -0.50 5.42 -11.17
CA MET A 108 -0.03 4.44 -12.15
C MET A 108 -0.53 3.03 -11.82
N TRP A 109 -0.78 2.74 -10.55
CA TRP A 109 -1.25 1.45 -10.06
C TRP A 109 -2.44 1.60 -9.11
N PRO A 110 -3.65 1.83 -9.63
CA PRO A 110 -4.84 2.00 -8.79
C PRO A 110 -5.10 0.83 -7.85
N SER A 111 -4.71 -0.40 -8.23
CA SER A 111 -4.86 -1.57 -7.36
C SER A 111 -4.02 -1.51 -6.08
N LEU A 112 -2.93 -0.73 -6.07
CA LEU A 112 -2.12 -0.52 -4.86
C LEU A 112 -2.80 0.43 -3.86
N ILE A 113 -3.79 1.23 -4.28
CA ILE A 113 -4.43 2.22 -3.40
C ILE A 113 -4.98 1.56 -2.13
N LYS A 114 -5.68 0.43 -2.26
CA LYS A 114 -6.19 -0.35 -1.12
C LYS A 114 -5.06 -0.72 -0.14
N HIS A 115 -3.96 -1.25 -0.68
CA HIS A 115 -2.85 -1.77 0.11
C HIS A 115 -2.03 -0.66 0.76
N TYR A 116 -1.84 0.46 0.05
CA TYR A 116 -1.23 1.66 0.58
C TYR A 116 -2.05 2.24 1.75
N ILE A 117 -3.36 2.44 1.57
CA ILE A 117 -4.23 2.95 2.63
C ILE A 117 -4.16 2.03 3.85
N LYS A 118 -4.27 0.72 3.64
CA LYS A 118 -4.18 -0.26 4.72
C LYS A 118 -2.83 -0.22 5.43
N ALA A 119 -1.72 -0.07 4.70
CA ALA A 119 -0.39 0.00 5.29
C ALA A 119 -0.22 1.25 6.17
N VAL A 120 -0.61 2.42 5.65
CA VAL A 120 -0.52 3.69 6.40
C VAL A 120 -1.39 3.65 7.65
N LEU A 121 -2.66 3.25 7.53
CA LEU A 121 -3.62 3.29 8.64
C LEU A 121 -3.26 2.30 9.78
N ASN A 122 -2.56 1.20 9.47
CA ASN A 122 -2.15 0.23 10.49
C ASN A 122 -0.82 0.57 11.20
N GLU A 123 -0.03 1.53 10.70
CA GLU A 123 1.25 1.92 11.30
C GLU A 123 1.09 3.24 12.07
N ARG A 124 1.12 3.14 13.41
CA ARG A 124 0.94 4.29 14.30
C ARG A 124 1.98 5.39 14.08
N ARG A 125 3.18 5.05 13.63
CA ARG A 125 4.22 6.04 13.32
C ARG A 125 3.85 6.93 12.11
N CYS A 126 2.81 6.56 11.35
CA CYS A 126 2.37 7.28 10.16
C CYS A 126 1.20 8.24 10.43
N GLU A 127 0.93 8.62 11.68
CA GLU A 127 -0.16 9.54 12.07
C GLU A 127 -0.21 10.83 11.24
N SER A 128 0.95 11.37 10.86
CA SER A 128 1.05 12.57 10.01
C SER A 128 0.46 12.37 8.60
N LEU A 129 0.39 11.12 8.11
CA LEU A 129 -0.15 10.76 6.80
C LEU A 129 -1.65 10.44 6.84
N TYR A 130 -2.27 10.34 8.03
CA TYR A 130 -3.68 9.96 8.17
C TYR A 130 -4.64 10.89 7.45
N PRO A 131 -4.55 12.24 7.57
CA PRO A 131 -5.52 13.13 6.91
C PRO A 131 -5.56 12.91 5.40
N GLU A 132 -4.38 12.83 4.78
CA GLU A 132 -4.23 12.66 3.35
C GLU A 132 -4.62 11.26 2.88
N THR A 133 -4.35 10.24 3.69
CA THR A 133 -4.72 8.85 3.41
C THR A 133 -6.23 8.65 3.53
N LEU A 134 -6.88 9.31 4.47
CA LEU A 134 -8.33 9.30 4.60
C LEU A 134 -9.01 10.07 3.47
N ALA A 135 -8.42 11.18 3.00
CA ALA A 135 -8.87 11.85 1.78
C ALA A 135 -8.79 10.92 0.57
N LEU A 136 -7.66 10.20 0.40
CA LEU A 136 -7.49 9.21 -0.66
C LEU A 136 -8.53 8.07 -0.56
N LEU A 137 -8.79 7.56 0.64
CA LEU A 137 -9.82 6.54 0.86
C LEU A 137 -11.20 7.06 0.48
N ASN A 138 -11.55 8.29 0.88
CA ASN A 138 -12.80 8.91 0.50
C ASN A 138 -12.96 9.01 -1.03
N ASP A 139 -11.94 9.50 -1.72
CA ASP A 139 -11.98 9.66 -3.17
C ASP A 139 -12.06 8.31 -3.88
N ALA A 140 -11.31 7.31 -3.39
CA ALA A 140 -11.38 5.95 -3.90
C ALA A 140 -12.78 5.32 -3.72
N ILE A 141 -13.49 5.62 -2.62
CA ILE A 141 -14.88 5.20 -2.42
C ILE A 141 -15.82 5.92 -3.38
N LEU A 142 -15.65 7.24 -3.52
CA LEU A 142 -16.52 8.07 -4.35
C LEU A 142 -16.47 7.60 -5.82
N HIS A 143 -15.28 7.30 -6.31
CA HIS A 143 -14.99 6.85 -7.67
C HIS A 143 -15.04 5.32 -7.85
N ASP A 144 -15.50 4.58 -6.85
CA ASP A 144 -15.64 3.11 -6.88
C ASP A 144 -14.33 2.36 -7.24
N LEU A 145 -13.17 2.95 -6.89
CA LEU A 145 -11.84 2.33 -7.03
C LEU A 145 -11.57 1.26 -5.97
N ILE A 146 -12.28 1.32 -4.84
CA ILE A 146 -12.23 0.35 -3.76
C ILE A 146 -13.65 -0.14 -3.49
N ARG A 147 -13.82 -1.46 -3.37
CA ARG A 147 -15.14 -2.05 -3.07
C ARG A 147 -15.50 -1.88 -1.61
N TYR A 148 -16.78 -1.96 -1.32
CA TYR A 148 -17.32 -1.78 0.03
C TYR A 148 -16.70 -2.75 1.07
N GLU A 149 -16.52 -4.02 0.70
CA GLU A 149 -15.93 -5.05 1.55
C GLU A 149 -14.47 -4.74 1.88
N ASP A 150 -13.75 -4.16 0.92
CA ASP A 150 -12.36 -3.76 1.07
C ASP A 150 -12.23 -2.57 2.05
N VAL A 151 -13.18 -1.64 2.03
CA VAL A 151 -13.25 -0.54 3.02
C VAL A 151 -13.51 -1.08 4.43
N LEU A 152 -14.42 -2.04 4.59
CA LEU A 152 -14.67 -2.71 5.88
C LEU A 152 -13.41 -3.42 6.38
N GLU A 153 -12.68 -4.07 5.48
CA GLU A 153 -11.41 -4.74 5.83
C GLU A 153 -10.35 -3.72 6.29
N ILE A 154 -10.20 -2.60 5.58
CA ILE A 154 -9.27 -1.51 5.93
C ILE A 154 -9.59 -0.97 7.32
N LEU A 155 -10.87 -0.69 7.60
CA LEU A 155 -11.31 -0.04 8.84
C LEU A 155 -11.60 -1.02 9.98
N LYS A 156 -11.42 -2.34 9.79
CA LYS A 156 -11.84 -3.38 10.74
C LYS A 156 -11.35 -3.16 12.19
N ASN A 157 -10.14 -2.62 12.35
CA ASN A 157 -9.50 -2.42 13.65
C ASN A 157 -9.45 -0.94 14.06
N HIS A 158 -10.15 -0.07 13.34
CA HIS A 158 -10.11 1.38 13.52
C HIS A 158 -11.50 1.94 13.75
N ASN A 159 -11.58 3.00 14.55
CA ASN A 159 -12.81 3.72 14.79
C ASN A 159 -12.87 4.96 13.90
N LEU A 160 -13.62 4.88 12.80
CA LEU A 160 -13.96 6.03 11.97
C LEU A 160 -15.34 6.57 12.37
N ARG A 161 -15.39 7.79 12.90
CA ARG A 161 -16.64 8.47 13.30
C ARG A 161 -16.84 9.74 12.49
N LEU A 162 -18.00 9.81 11.83
CA LEU A 162 -18.49 11.01 11.13
C LEU A 162 -19.50 11.74 12.01
N VAL A 163 -19.25 13.01 12.32
CA VAL A 163 -20.15 13.87 13.09
C VAL A 163 -20.70 14.95 12.17
N ILE A 164 -22.00 14.89 11.89
CA ILE A 164 -22.68 15.89 11.09
C ILE A 164 -23.20 17.00 12.01
N LYS A 165 -22.70 18.21 11.83
CA LYS A 165 -23.13 19.38 12.61
C LYS A 165 -24.35 20.03 11.97
N ARG A 166 -25.30 20.43 12.82
CA ARG A 166 -26.49 21.19 12.45
C ARG A 166 -26.60 22.45 13.30
N ARG A 167 -27.06 23.55 12.70
CA ARG A 167 -27.46 24.77 13.40
C ARG A 167 -28.92 25.04 13.04
N GLY A 168 -29.84 24.69 13.95
CA GLY A 168 -31.27 24.60 13.63
C GLY A 168 -31.53 23.50 12.60
N ASN A 169 -32.24 23.84 11.52
CA ASN A 169 -32.55 22.90 10.42
C ASN A 169 -31.49 22.88 9.30
N ILE A 170 -30.38 23.60 9.45
CA ILE A 170 -29.34 23.73 8.41
C ILE A 170 -28.11 22.92 8.80
N TYR A 171 -27.57 22.15 7.85
CA TYR A 171 -26.27 21.50 8.00
C TYR A 171 -25.16 22.55 8.03
N SER A 172 -24.37 22.57 9.10
CA SER A 172 -23.33 23.57 9.36
C SER A 172 -21.91 23.04 9.21
N GLY A 173 -21.73 21.73 9.03
CA GLY A 173 -20.42 21.12 8.75
C GLY A 173 -20.38 19.63 9.05
N ILE A 174 -19.23 19.03 8.79
CA ILE A 174 -18.93 17.63 9.11
C ILE A 174 -17.58 17.61 9.82
N GLU A 175 -17.45 16.78 10.85
CA GLU A 175 -16.18 16.43 11.46
C GLU A 175 -15.92 14.94 11.29
N ILE A 176 -14.66 14.58 11.04
CA ILE A 176 -14.21 13.21 10.97
C ILE A 176 -13.25 12.97 12.14
N TYR A 177 -13.47 11.87 12.83
CA TYR A 177 -12.57 11.35 13.85
C TYR A 177 -12.09 9.98 13.42
N TYR A 178 -10.78 9.77 13.49
CA TYR A 178 -10.14 8.48 13.24
C TYR A 178 -9.34 8.09 14.49
N ASP A 179 -9.71 6.97 15.13
CA ASP A 179 -9.13 6.51 16.40
C ASP A 179 -9.08 7.61 17.47
N ASN A 180 -10.16 8.40 17.54
CA ASN A 180 -10.35 9.58 18.40
C ASN A 180 -9.51 10.82 18.06
N ILE A 181 -8.68 10.76 17.02
CA ILE A 181 -7.96 11.92 16.49
C ILE A 181 -8.92 12.68 15.57
N LYS A 182 -9.11 13.98 15.82
CA LYS A 182 -9.89 14.83 14.92
C LYS A 182 -9.07 15.09 13.67
N ILE A 183 -9.63 14.74 12.51
CA ILE A 183 -9.03 14.98 11.21
C ILE A 183 -9.53 16.32 10.69
N ASP A 184 -8.62 17.15 10.20
CA ASP A 184 -9.01 18.35 9.46
C ASP A 184 -9.54 17.94 8.08
N VAL A 185 -10.81 18.27 7.83
CA VAL A 185 -11.54 17.94 6.60
C VAL A 185 -11.77 19.18 5.73
N SER A 186 -11.17 20.32 6.09
CA SER A 186 -11.30 21.58 5.35
C SER A 186 -10.86 21.46 3.88
N SER A 187 -9.98 20.51 3.58
CA SER A 187 -9.31 20.36 2.30
C SER A 187 -9.82 19.21 1.44
N PHE A 188 -10.79 18.39 1.88
CA PHE A 188 -11.27 17.27 1.07
C PHE A 188 -12.78 17.00 1.15
N ASN A 189 -13.32 16.53 0.03
CA ASN A 189 -14.71 16.17 -0.14
C ASN A 189 -15.06 14.99 0.78
N VAL A 190 -16.20 14.99 1.48
CA VAL A 190 -16.61 13.88 2.37
C VAL A 190 -17.72 13.00 1.79
N LEU A 191 -18.10 13.22 0.52
CA LEU A 191 -19.18 12.49 -0.14
C LEU A 191 -18.93 10.99 -0.24
N GLY A 192 -17.67 10.56 -0.43
CA GLY A 192 -17.31 9.14 -0.45
C GLY A 192 -17.66 8.47 0.88
N PHE A 193 -17.27 9.07 2.00
CA PHE A 193 -17.63 8.56 3.32
C PHE A 193 -19.13 8.60 3.62
N LEU A 194 -19.85 9.61 3.14
CA LEU A 194 -21.31 9.65 3.26
C LEU A 194 -21.99 8.53 2.46
N LYS A 195 -21.54 8.27 1.22
CA LYS A 195 -21.98 7.15 0.37
C LYS A 195 -21.74 5.81 1.06
N PHE A 196 -20.58 5.65 1.68
CA PHE A 196 -20.23 4.47 2.46
C PHE A 196 -21.16 4.27 3.68
N TYR A 197 -21.38 5.34 4.46
CA TYR A 197 -22.25 5.30 5.64
C TYR A 197 -23.71 4.96 5.29
N GLN A 198 -24.24 5.50 4.18
CA GLN A 198 -25.60 5.16 3.71
C GLN A 198 -25.73 3.67 3.35
N ARG A 199 -24.69 3.06 2.76
CA ARG A 199 -24.69 1.61 2.47
C ARG A 199 -24.70 0.78 3.75
N LEU A 200 -23.91 1.17 4.76
CA LEU A 200 -23.87 0.51 6.08
C LEU A 200 -25.26 0.45 6.73
N THR A 201 -25.97 1.57 6.80
CA THR A 201 -27.30 1.64 7.44
C THR A 201 -28.39 0.93 6.65
N THR A 202 -28.29 0.90 5.32
CA THR A 202 -29.23 0.17 4.45
C THR A 202 -29.11 -1.35 4.60
N ILE A 203 -27.92 -1.86 4.89
CA ILE A 203 -27.70 -3.29 5.14
C ILE A 203 -28.23 -3.69 6.52
N GLN A 204 -28.00 -2.87 7.55
CA GLN A 204 -28.46 -3.14 8.92
C GLN A 204 -29.98 -3.11 9.09
N THR A 205 -30.71 -2.41 8.21
CA THR A 205 -32.18 -2.35 8.24
C THR A 205 -32.86 -3.52 7.51
N LYS A 206 -32.08 -4.37 6.82
CA LYS A 206 -32.57 -5.56 6.09
C LYS A 206 -32.26 -6.89 6.80
N GLN A 207 -31.62 -6.85 7.97
CA GLN A 207 -31.40 -7.99 8.86
C GLN A 207 -32.37 -7.93 10.03
#